data_AF-A0AAD6ZUI8-F1
#
_entry.id   AF-A0AAD6ZUI8-F1
#
_cell.length_a   1.000
_cell.length_b   1.000
_cell.length_c   1.000
_cell.angle_alpha   90.00
_cell.angle_beta   90.00
_cell.angle_gamma   90.00
#
_symmetry.space_group_name_H-M   'P 1'
#
loop_
_entity.id
_entity.type
_entity.pdbx_description
1 polymer ?
#
loop_
_entity_poly.entity_id
_entity_poly.type
_entity_poly.pdbx_seq_one_letter_code
_entity_poly.pdbx_strand_id
1 'polypeptide(L)'
;MTRTARSASLRSILKDRSESKTGLNNNLRKNGGGAHNWGSLENERDLEFAGIDDGQQELDEATVDDNDDSLSSHSDEATSYKKAGATSPVLELSEEDIATARKVRMNAFKNGADLSAIARTSAAVSGSPPKAVLASDAISIASVDSV
;
A
#
# COMPACT_ATOMS: atom_id res chain seq x y z
N MET A 1 4.88 23.04 1.32
CA MET A 1 4.53 23.26 2.74
C MET A 1 5.75 23.81 3.47
N THR A 2 5.70 25.05 3.97
CA THR A 2 6.80 25.68 4.71
C THR A 2 6.63 25.43 6.21
N ARG A 3 7.64 24.82 6.87
CA ARG A 3 7.72 24.71 8.32
C ARG A 3 8.22 26.04 8.89
N THR A 4 7.41 26.76 9.67
CA THR A 4 7.80 28.03 10.30
C THR A 4 8.77 27.77 11.47
N ALA A 5 9.66 28.71 11.79
CA ALA A 5 10.59 28.58 12.93
C ALA A 5 9.88 28.27 14.27
N ARG A 6 8.61 28.69 14.41
CA ARG A 6 7.75 28.35 15.55
C ARG A 6 7.37 26.88 15.64
N SER A 7 7.35 26.15 14.52
CA SER A 7 7.09 24.70 14.49
C SER A 7 8.27 23.86 14.98
N ALA A 8 9.48 24.43 15.04
CA ALA A 8 10.67 23.78 15.55
C ALA A 8 10.84 23.91 17.08
N SER A 9 9.98 24.67 17.76
CA SER A 9 10.07 24.81 19.22
C SER A 9 9.66 23.50 19.92
N LEU A 10 10.37 23.13 20.99
CA LEU A 10 10.03 21.90 21.74
C LEU A 10 8.58 21.91 22.23
N ARG A 11 8.11 23.06 22.72
CA ARG A 11 6.73 23.21 23.20
C ARG A 11 5.70 23.05 22.08
N SER A 12 5.98 23.49 20.85
CA SER A 12 5.08 23.25 19.73
C SER A 12 5.03 21.78 19.33
N ILE A 13 6.17 21.09 19.35
CA ILE A 13 6.24 19.65 19.01
C ILE A 13 5.48 18.81 20.05
N LEU A 14 5.67 19.11 21.34
CA LEU A 14 4.94 18.43 22.41
C LEU A 14 3.44 18.66 22.27
N LYS A 15 3.02 19.92 22.15
CA LYS A 15 1.60 20.28 22.03
C LYS A 15 0.90 19.61 20.85
N ASP A 16 1.56 19.55 19.69
CA ASP A 16 0.98 18.96 18.48
C ASP A 16 0.71 17.45 18.62
N ARG A 17 1.48 16.76 19.47
CA ARG A 17 1.35 15.31 19.69
C ARG A 17 0.49 14.96 20.90
N SER A 18 0.50 15.76 21.95
CA SER A 18 -0.11 15.43 23.24
C SER A 18 -1.49 16.05 23.48
N GLU A 19 -1.79 17.20 22.86
CA GLU A 19 -3.03 17.92 23.11
C GLU A 19 -3.99 17.79 21.93
N SER A 20 -5.16 17.16 22.13
CA SER A 20 -6.20 17.13 21.11
C SER A 20 -6.80 18.54 20.95
N LYS A 21 -6.86 19.04 19.71
CA LYS A 21 -7.45 20.36 19.42
C LYS A 21 -8.96 20.41 19.71
N THR A 22 -9.60 19.24 19.71
CA THR A 22 -11.05 19.08 19.88
C THR A 22 -11.46 18.94 21.34
N GLY A 23 -10.52 18.80 22.28
CA GLY A 23 -10.81 18.55 23.69
C GLY A 23 -11.47 17.19 23.98
N LEU A 24 -11.65 16.35 22.96
CA LEU A 24 -12.10 14.98 23.14
C LEU A 24 -10.93 14.11 23.60
N ASN A 25 -11.20 13.26 24.59
CA ASN A 25 -10.27 12.24 25.03
C ASN A 25 -10.16 11.16 23.94
N ASN A 26 -8.94 10.73 23.64
CA ASN A 26 -8.70 9.65 22.66
C ASN A 26 -8.93 8.27 23.28
N ASN A 27 -9.85 8.17 24.25
CA ASN A 27 -10.15 6.90 24.89
C ASN A 27 -11.02 6.06 23.96
N LEU A 28 -10.71 4.77 23.86
CA LEU A 28 -11.44 3.85 22.99
C LEU A 28 -12.89 3.76 23.48
N ARG A 29 -13.83 4.17 22.64
CA ARG A 29 -15.25 4.09 22.99
C ARG A 29 -15.66 2.61 23.06
N LYS A 30 -16.29 2.21 24.17
CA LYS A 30 -16.73 0.82 24.42
C LYS A 30 -15.58 -0.20 24.31
N ASN A 31 -14.37 0.14 24.75
CA ASN A 31 -13.19 -0.74 24.75
C ASN A 31 -12.89 -1.37 23.37
N GLY A 32 -13.21 -0.66 22.28
CA GLY A 32 -12.98 -1.15 20.91
C GLY A 32 -14.02 -2.16 20.42
N GLY A 33 -15.04 -2.51 21.21
CA GLY A 33 -16.10 -3.43 20.80
C GLY A 33 -17.15 -2.78 19.88
N GLY A 34 -17.70 -3.56 18.95
CA GLY A 34 -18.81 -3.19 18.06
C GLY A 34 -18.45 -3.18 16.56
N ALA A 35 -19.47 -3.22 15.70
CA ALA A 35 -19.35 -3.47 14.25
C ALA A 35 -18.46 -2.48 13.47
N HIS A 36 -18.30 -1.25 13.98
CA HIS A 36 -17.48 -0.20 13.34
C HIS A 36 -16.21 0.13 14.13
N ASN A 37 -15.91 -0.63 15.16
CA ASN A 37 -14.68 -0.48 15.93
C ASN A 37 -13.67 -1.56 15.53
N TRP A 38 -12.46 -1.46 16.05
CA TRP A 38 -11.32 -2.29 15.64
C TRP A 38 -11.27 -3.66 16.37
N GLY A 39 -12.31 -4.01 17.13
CA GLY A 39 -12.33 -5.17 17.99
C GLY A 39 -11.96 -4.84 19.43
N SER A 40 -12.45 -5.67 20.36
CA SER A 40 -12.12 -5.57 21.78
C SER A 40 -11.14 -6.68 22.15
N LEU A 41 -10.21 -6.37 23.06
CA LEU A 41 -9.23 -7.34 23.57
C LEU A 41 -9.89 -8.53 24.30
N GLU A 42 -11.05 -8.32 24.91
CA GLU A 42 -11.78 -9.38 25.60
C GLU A 42 -12.23 -10.50 24.64
N ASN A 43 -12.50 -10.15 23.38
CA ASN A 43 -13.02 -11.06 22.35
C ASN A 43 -11.91 -11.59 21.42
N GLU A 44 -10.65 -11.21 21.64
CA GLU A 44 -9.52 -11.54 20.75
C GLU A 44 -9.43 -13.06 20.54
N ARG A 45 -9.49 -13.83 21.64
CA ARG A 45 -9.43 -15.29 21.59
C ARG A 45 -10.50 -15.91 20.70
N ASP A 46 -11.74 -15.48 20.84
CA ASP A 46 -12.87 -16.07 20.09
C ASP A 46 -12.79 -15.71 18.60
N LEU A 47 -12.35 -14.49 18.29
CA LEU A 47 -12.11 -14.03 16.92
C LEU A 47 -10.96 -14.78 16.25
N GLU A 48 -9.90 -15.11 17.00
CA GLU A 48 -8.81 -15.96 16.49
C GLU A 48 -9.31 -17.36 16.13
N PHE A 49 -10.10 -18.00 17.01
CA PHE A 49 -10.65 -19.32 16.72
C PHE A 49 -11.61 -19.31 15.52
N ALA A 50 -12.51 -18.32 15.45
CA ALA A 50 -13.40 -18.17 14.31
C ALA A 50 -12.64 -17.97 13.00
N GLY A 51 -11.59 -17.14 13.00
CA GLY A 51 -10.77 -16.93 11.80
C GLY A 51 -10.00 -18.17 11.35
N ILE A 52 -9.60 -19.04 12.28
CA ILE A 52 -8.99 -20.34 11.94
C ILE A 52 -10.03 -21.26 11.30
N ASP A 53 -11.24 -21.33 11.87
CA ASP A 53 -12.33 -22.17 11.37
C ASP A 53 -12.77 -21.73 9.97
N ASP A 54 -12.99 -20.42 9.78
CA ASP A 54 -13.31 -19.82 8.48
C ASP A 54 -12.22 -20.11 7.43
N GLY A 55 -10.94 -19.97 7.81
CA GLY A 55 -9.82 -20.24 6.91
C GLY A 55 -9.67 -21.73 6.55
N GLN A 56 -10.01 -22.62 7.49
CA GLN A 56 -10.03 -24.05 7.21
C GLN A 56 -11.20 -24.41 6.29
N GLN A 57 -12.38 -23.82 6.51
CA GLN A 57 -13.54 -24.02 5.65
C GLN A 57 -13.28 -23.55 4.21
N GLU A 58 -12.64 -22.40 4.03
CA GLU A 58 -12.25 -21.89 2.69
C GLU A 58 -11.27 -22.83 1.98
N LEU A 59 -10.32 -23.42 2.72
CA LEU A 59 -9.38 -24.38 2.17
C LEU A 59 -10.06 -25.70 1.76
N ASP A 60 -10.93 -26.23 2.61
CA ASP A 60 -11.66 -27.45 2.32
C ASP A 60 -12.59 -27.24 1.11
N GLU A 61 -13.31 -26.13 1.03
CA GLU A 61 -14.15 -25.76 -0.13
C GLU A 61 -13.32 -25.65 -1.43
N ALA A 62 -12.15 -25.01 -1.37
CA ALA A 62 -11.25 -24.91 -2.52
C ALA A 62 -10.74 -26.28 -3.01
N THR A 63 -10.56 -27.27 -2.12
CA THR A 63 -10.13 -28.63 -2.53
C THR A 63 -11.26 -29.50 -3.08
N VAL A 64 -12.51 -29.20 -2.72
CA VAL A 64 -13.69 -29.91 -3.23
C VAL A 64 -14.05 -29.42 -4.65
N ASP A 65 -13.86 -28.14 -4.94
CA ASP A 65 -14.15 -27.55 -6.27
C ASP A 65 -13.18 -28.04 -7.38
N ASP A 66 -11.97 -28.49 -7.04
CA ASP A 66 -11.02 -29.09 -8.00
C ASP A 66 -11.38 -30.55 -8.41
N ASN A 67 -12.41 -31.16 -7.81
CA ASN A 67 -12.85 -32.53 -8.12
C ASN A 67 -14.26 -32.64 -8.75
N ASP A 68 -14.99 -31.54 -8.94
CA ASP A 68 -16.35 -31.55 -9.52
C ASP A 68 -16.43 -30.71 -10.81
N ASP A 69 -15.98 -31.31 -11.92
CA ASP A 69 -16.38 -30.88 -13.27
C ASP A 69 -17.85 -31.28 -13.51
N SER A 70 -18.80 -30.62 -12.84
CA SER A 70 -20.22 -30.76 -13.14
C SER A 70 -21.10 -29.64 -12.58
N LEU A 71 -21.27 -28.58 -13.37
CA LEU A 71 -22.54 -27.86 -13.55
C LEU A 71 -23.45 -27.69 -12.31
N SER A 72 -23.31 -26.59 -11.58
CA SER A 72 -24.52 -25.90 -11.10
C SER A 72 -24.38 -24.38 -11.17
N SER A 73 -25.16 -23.82 -12.10
CA SER A 73 -25.43 -22.40 -12.21
C SER A 73 -26.45 -22.03 -11.13
N HIS A 74 -26.04 -21.22 -10.15
CA HIS A 74 -26.97 -20.36 -9.45
C HIS A 74 -26.37 -18.95 -9.35
N SER A 75 -27.10 -18.03 -9.97
CA SER A 75 -26.93 -16.59 -9.97
C SER A 75 -27.01 -16.03 -8.55
N ASP A 76 -26.07 -15.18 -8.16
CA ASP A 76 -26.40 -13.83 -7.69
C ASP A 76 -25.18 -12.89 -7.75
N GLU A 77 -25.48 -11.68 -8.18
CA GLU A 77 -24.68 -10.47 -8.34
C GLU A 77 -23.67 -10.18 -7.20
N ALA A 78 -22.38 -10.37 -7.46
CA ALA A 78 -21.33 -9.54 -6.86
C ALA A 78 -20.08 -9.56 -7.76
N THR A 79 -19.60 -8.37 -8.12
CA THR A 79 -18.46 -8.12 -8.99
C THR A 79 -17.21 -8.92 -8.58
N SER A 80 -16.98 -10.01 -9.31
CA SER A 80 -15.77 -10.83 -9.24
C SER A 80 -14.56 -10.04 -9.78
N TYR A 81 -13.80 -9.43 -8.87
CA TYR A 81 -12.41 -9.15 -9.15
C TYR A 81 -11.68 -10.49 -9.05
N LYS A 82 -11.59 -11.21 -10.17
CA LYS A 82 -10.72 -12.38 -10.27
C LYS A 82 -9.31 -11.97 -9.88
N LYS A 83 -8.90 -12.28 -8.66
CA LYS A 83 -7.50 -12.31 -8.24
C LYS A 83 -6.88 -13.52 -8.93
N ALA A 84 -6.57 -13.35 -10.21
CA ALA A 84 -5.69 -14.26 -10.91
C ALA A 84 -4.41 -14.36 -10.07
N GLY A 85 -4.13 -15.56 -9.55
CA GLY A 85 -2.87 -15.89 -8.94
C GLY A 85 -1.75 -15.39 -9.85
N ALA A 86 -0.96 -14.46 -9.33
CA ALA A 86 0.17 -13.89 -10.03
C ALA A 86 1.31 -14.91 -10.05
N THR A 87 1.11 -16.03 -10.73
CA THR A 87 2.22 -16.77 -11.35
C THR A 87 2.49 -16.04 -12.66
N SER A 88 3.29 -14.98 -12.60
CA SER A 88 3.79 -14.34 -13.81
C SER A 88 4.54 -15.41 -14.62
N PRO A 89 4.12 -15.78 -15.83
CA PRO A 89 5.02 -16.47 -16.73
C PRO A 89 6.18 -15.51 -16.95
N VAL A 90 7.40 -15.92 -16.60
CA VAL A 90 8.62 -15.24 -17.01
C VAL A 90 8.70 -15.46 -18.52
N LEU A 91 7.92 -14.68 -19.27
CA LEU A 91 8.14 -14.49 -20.69
C LEU A 91 9.45 -13.72 -20.78
N GLU A 92 10.39 -14.25 -21.54
CA GLU A 92 11.60 -13.53 -21.93
C GLU A 92 11.17 -12.24 -22.64
N LEU A 93 11.13 -11.14 -21.89
CA LEU A 93 10.68 -9.85 -22.40
C LEU A 93 11.70 -9.38 -23.43
N SER A 94 11.26 -9.23 -24.68
CA SER A 94 12.11 -8.71 -25.74
C SER A 94 12.43 -7.23 -25.49
N GLU A 95 13.63 -6.78 -25.84
CA GLU A 95 14.02 -5.36 -25.69
C GLU A 95 13.09 -4.41 -26.48
N GLU A 96 12.49 -4.91 -27.56
CA GLU A 96 11.51 -4.19 -28.37
C GLU A 96 10.22 -3.92 -27.57
N ASP A 97 9.75 -4.89 -26.80
CA ASP A 97 8.58 -4.75 -25.93
C ASP A 97 8.84 -3.76 -24.77
N ILE A 98 10.08 -3.72 -24.27
CA ILE A 98 10.48 -2.78 -23.22
C ILE A 98 10.49 -1.34 -23.77
N ALA A 99 11.03 -1.14 -24.97
CA ALA A 99 11.09 0.18 -25.61
C ALA A 99 9.70 0.73 -25.94
N THR A 100 8.79 -0.10 -26.45
CA THR A 100 7.41 0.30 -26.74
C THR A 100 6.65 0.63 -25.45
N ALA A 101 6.79 -0.17 -24.40
CA ALA A 101 6.20 0.06 -23.09
C ALA A 101 6.66 1.40 -22.47
N ARG A 102 7.94 1.77 -22.61
CA ARG A 102 8.45 3.08 -22.18
C ARG A 102 7.81 4.23 -22.94
N LYS A 103 7.68 4.12 -24.27
CA LYS A 103 7.08 5.17 -25.12
C LYS A 103 5.62 5.42 -24.79
N VAL A 104 4.85 4.35 -24.53
CA VAL A 104 3.45 4.45 -24.11
C VAL A 104 3.34 5.20 -22.79
N ARG A 105 4.17 4.86 -21.79
CA ARG A 105 4.16 5.52 -20.48
C ARG A 105 4.58 6.99 -20.54
N MET A 106 5.56 7.35 -21.38
CA MET A 106 5.99 8.74 -21.55
C MET A 106 4.92 9.64 -22.20
N ASN A 107 4.08 9.05 -23.04
CA ASN A 107 3.02 9.79 -23.74
C ASN A 107 1.66 9.70 -23.04
N ALA A 108 1.46 8.76 -22.11
CA ALA A 108 0.21 8.57 -21.39
C ALA A 108 -0.24 9.82 -20.60
N PHE A 109 0.69 10.67 -20.16
CA PHE A 109 0.35 11.86 -19.38
C PHE A 109 -0.09 13.07 -20.23
N LYS A 110 -0.06 12.98 -21.57
CA LYS A 110 -0.27 14.15 -22.44
C LYS A 110 -1.74 14.43 -22.76
N ASN A 111 -2.58 13.38 -22.89
CA ASN A 111 -3.98 13.53 -23.37
C ASN A 111 -5.01 12.82 -22.46
N GLY A 112 -4.73 12.72 -21.16
CA GLY A 112 -5.49 11.88 -20.24
C GLY A 112 -4.87 10.49 -20.15
N ALA A 113 -4.58 10.06 -18.92
CA ALA A 113 -3.87 8.82 -18.67
C ALA A 113 -4.77 7.61 -18.93
N ASP A 114 -4.50 6.87 -20.00
CA ASP A 114 -5.08 5.55 -20.21
C ASP A 114 -4.43 4.56 -19.23
N LEU A 115 -5.09 4.39 -18.09
CA LEU A 115 -4.65 3.50 -17.01
C LEU A 115 -4.56 2.05 -17.47
N SER A 116 -5.37 1.65 -18.45
CA SER A 116 -5.38 0.29 -18.99
C SER A 116 -4.10 0.00 -19.80
N ALA A 117 -3.64 0.97 -20.60
CA ALA A 117 -2.38 0.88 -21.32
C ALA A 117 -1.16 0.91 -20.37
N ILE A 118 -1.24 1.65 -19.25
CA ILE A 118 -0.19 1.69 -18.22
C ILE A 118 -0.09 0.35 -17.47
N ALA A 119 -1.23 -0.27 -17.17
CA ALA A 119 -1.29 -1.57 -16.50
C ALA A 119 -0.67 -2.69 -17.35
N ARG A 120 -0.91 -2.67 -18.67
CA ARG A 120 -0.33 -3.64 -19.62
C ARG A 120 1.17 -3.48 -19.84
N THR A 121 1.76 -2.34 -19.51
CA THR A 121 3.17 -2.02 -19.75
C THR A 121 4.09 -2.21 -18.52
N SER A 122 3.68 -3.06 -17.57
CA SER A 122 4.38 -3.35 -16.30
C SER A 122 5.87 -3.71 -16.48
N ALA A 123 6.22 -4.37 -17.58
CA ALA A 123 7.58 -4.74 -17.96
C ALA A 123 8.60 -3.57 -17.98
N ALA A 124 8.16 -2.34 -18.25
CA ALA A 124 9.06 -1.19 -18.34
C ALA A 124 9.57 -0.66 -16.97
N VAL A 125 9.03 -1.15 -15.84
CA VAL A 125 9.44 -0.76 -14.48
C VAL A 125 9.87 -2.01 -13.73
N SER A 126 11.10 -2.44 -14.01
CA SER A 126 11.84 -3.37 -13.16
C SER A 126 12.99 -2.58 -12.55
N GLY A 127 12.72 -1.92 -11.43
CA GLY A 127 13.72 -1.10 -10.75
C GLY A 127 13.15 -0.49 -9.48
N SER A 128 13.84 -0.69 -8.35
CA SER A 128 13.55 0.04 -7.12
C SER A 128 13.79 1.53 -7.33
N PRO A 129 13.00 2.43 -6.75
CA PRO A 129 13.23 3.87 -6.84
C PRO A 129 14.66 4.21 -6.39
N PRO A 130 15.36 5.12 -7.09
CA PRO A 130 16.73 5.47 -6.74
C PRO A 130 16.78 6.05 -5.33
N LYS A 131 17.66 5.49 -4.49
CA LYS A 131 17.94 6.02 -3.16
C LYS A 131 18.51 7.44 -3.32
N ALA A 132 17.78 8.45 -2.87
CA ALA A 132 18.24 9.83 -2.90
C ALA A 132 19.54 9.94 -2.10
N VAL A 133 20.66 10.15 -2.78
CA VAL A 133 21.94 10.47 -2.14
C VAL A 133 21.84 11.93 -1.69
N LEU A 134 21.80 12.16 -0.37
CA LEU A 134 21.93 13.48 0.20
C LEU A 134 23.35 13.99 -0.10
N ALA A 135 23.46 14.96 -1.02
CA ALA A 135 24.71 15.63 -1.34
C ALA A 135 25.15 16.46 -0.12
N SER A 136 26.18 15.99 0.60
CA SER A 136 26.93 16.79 1.56
C SER A 136 27.95 17.62 0.78
N ASP A 137 27.59 18.86 0.45
CA ASP A 137 28.52 19.83 -0.12
C ASP A 137 29.61 20.16 0.90
N ALA A 138 30.85 20.09 0.41
CA ALA A 138 32.06 20.39 1.15
C ALA A 138 32.06 21.86 1.61
N ILE A 139 32.05 22.06 2.93
CA ILE A 139 32.38 23.36 3.53
C ILE A 139 33.89 23.52 3.43
N SER A 140 34.33 24.28 2.43
CA SER A 140 35.68 24.83 2.33
C SER A 140 35.91 25.80 3.49
N ILE A 141 36.62 25.35 4.52
CA ILE A 141 37.06 26.21 5.63
C ILE A 141 38.31 26.96 5.13
N ALA A 142 38.13 28.22 4.76
CA ALA A 142 39.23 29.13 4.46
C ALA A 142 40.03 29.40 5.75
N SER A 143 41.31 29.04 5.74
CA SER A 143 42.27 29.40 6.79
C SER A 143 42.52 30.91 6.73
N VAL A 144 42.08 31.63 7.76
CA VAL A 144 42.44 33.02 8.03
C VAL A 144 43.64 33.00 8.96
N ASP A 145 44.83 33.22 8.42
CA ASP A 145 46.01 33.57 9.23
C ASP A 145 46.24 35.09 9.13
N SER A 146 46.10 35.78 10.25
CA SER A 146 46.62 37.12 10.51
C SER A 146 46.84 37.27 12.01
N VAL A 147 48.10 37.28 12.45
CA VAL A 147 48.85 38.37 13.12
C VAL A 147 50.33 37.97 13.12
#